data_AF-A0A9E5KKR2-F1
#
_entry.id   AF-A0A9E5KKR2-F1
#
_cell.length_a   1.000
_cell.length_b   1.000
_cell.length_c   1.000
_cell.angle_alpha   90.00
_cell.angle_beta   90.00
_cell.angle_gamma   90.00
#
_symmetry.space_group_name_H-M   'P 1'
#
loop_
_entity.id
_entity.type
_entity.pdbx_description
1 polymer ?
#
loop_
_entity_poly.entity_id
_entity_poly.type
_entity_poly.pdbx_seq_one_letter_code
_entity_poly.pdbx_strand_id
1 'polypeptide(L)'
;MAPRQPLPNISEDELIDLAGGATVLQAKQLVIDGKVKKALWSFPCVEALVDDGKESREARWNIRSITFQRNECGCDVSAVKRKLCVHSVAAYLALAAKEGYIQLKDKAVEAPSTPPSNTEPKESSAKNGKSDNSPASSGPRLRSVNLSPRGTPIEVRFIIPPNIPVAAQRDEIICRLELRIDGVQIAPENIDRTKAWTMESDTVFFLAILENLCNGKLQGLLPLSRRHLRQLLTVGKGLAIFRMANAPEVPLVWQGENLQGVHEHLHDPDPTPQTNANGEEVEE
;
A
#
# COMPACT_ATOMS: atom_id res chain seq x y z
N MET A 1 -2.04 29.31 7.60
CA MET A 1 -1.83 28.41 6.44
C MET A 1 -1.21 27.13 6.99
N ALA A 2 -1.86 25.98 6.83
CA ALA A 2 -1.27 24.70 7.26
C ALA A 2 0.02 24.43 6.45
N PRO A 3 1.05 23.79 7.06
CA PRO A 3 2.27 23.47 6.33
C PRO A 3 1.94 22.55 5.15
N ARG A 4 2.40 22.92 3.95
CA ARG A 4 2.31 22.05 2.77
C ARG A 4 3.12 20.79 3.06
N GLN A 5 2.47 19.64 3.10
CA GLN A 5 3.20 18.37 3.22
C GLN A 5 4.09 18.18 1.97
N PRO A 6 5.31 17.67 2.13
CA PRO A 6 6.20 17.43 0.99
C PRO A 6 5.65 16.31 0.10
N LEU A 7 6.13 16.26 -1.14
CA LEU A 7 5.86 15.13 -2.02
C LEU A 7 6.45 13.85 -1.40
N PRO A 8 5.73 12.72 -1.35
CA PRO A 8 6.31 11.46 -0.90
C PRO A 8 7.49 11.04 -1.79
N ASN A 9 8.59 10.61 -1.18
CA ASN A 9 9.72 10.01 -1.89
C ASN A 9 9.43 8.52 -2.14
N ILE A 10 8.90 8.21 -3.32
CA ILE A 10 8.62 6.87 -3.82
C ILE A 10 9.78 6.49 -4.72
N SER A 11 10.44 5.40 -4.39
CA SER A 11 11.55 4.87 -5.19
C SER A 11 11.07 4.33 -6.54
N GLU A 12 11.99 4.19 -7.49
CA GLU A 12 11.68 3.59 -8.79
C GLU A 12 11.16 2.16 -8.65
N ASP A 13 11.75 1.34 -7.78
CA ASP A 13 11.31 -0.04 -7.52
C ASP A 13 9.87 -0.08 -7.00
N GLU A 14 9.48 0.87 -6.14
CA GLU A 14 8.10 0.99 -5.67
C GLU A 14 7.14 1.41 -6.78
N LEU A 15 7.56 2.30 -7.70
CA LEU A 15 6.76 2.62 -8.88
C LEU A 15 6.60 1.40 -9.80
N ILE A 16 7.64 0.57 -9.93
CA ILE A 16 7.61 -0.67 -10.72
C ILE A 16 6.63 -1.67 -10.08
N ASP A 17 6.65 -1.83 -8.77
CA ASP A 17 5.72 -2.70 -8.04
C ASP A 17 4.26 -2.23 -8.19
N LEU A 18 4.02 -0.92 -8.22
CA LEU A 18 2.67 -0.33 -8.31
C LEU A 18 2.10 -0.31 -9.73
N ALA A 19 2.91 0.03 -10.74
CA ALA A 19 2.45 0.27 -12.11
C ALA A 19 2.93 -0.77 -13.13
N GLY A 20 3.94 -1.57 -12.78
CA GLY A 20 4.66 -2.47 -13.68
C GLY A 20 5.80 -1.75 -14.41
N GLY A 21 6.92 -2.47 -14.63
CA GLY A 21 8.15 -1.90 -15.20
C GLY A 21 7.98 -1.26 -16.59
N ALA A 22 7.17 -1.86 -17.47
CA ALA A 22 6.87 -1.28 -18.78
C ALA A 22 6.16 0.08 -18.68
N THR A 23 5.23 0.22 -17.73
CA THR A 23 4.50 1.47 -17.47
C THR A 23 5.44 2.55 -16.96
N VAL A 24 6.35 2.20 -16.03
CA VAL A 24 7.34 3.15 -15.48
C VAL A 24 8.30 3.61 -16.57
N LEU A 25 8.81 2.69 -17.41
CA LEU A 25 9.69 3.03 -18.52
C LEU A 25 9.01 3.99 -19.50
N GLN A 26 7.77 3.69 -19.89
CA GLN A 26 7.01 4.57 -20.78
C GLN A 26 6.72 5.93 -20.14
N ALA A 27 6.40 5.96 -18.84
CA ALA A 27 6.16 7.20 -18.11
C ALA A 27 7.41 8.07 -18.04
N LYS A 28 8.59 7.47 -17.82
CA LYS A 28 9.87 8.18 -17.89
C LYS A 28 10.07 8.83 -19.24
N GLN A 29 9.81 8.10 -20.33
CA GLN A 29 9.93 8.64 -21.68
C GLN A 29 9.02 9.85 -21.89
N LEU A 30 7.77 9.81 -21.42
CA LEU A 30 6.86 10.97 -21.50
C LEU A 30 7.41 12.19 -20.76
N VAL A 31 8.07 12.02 -19.61
CA VAL A 31 8.67 13.14 -18.89
C VAL A 31 9.88 13.69 -19.65
N ILE A 32 10.74 12.80 -20.17
CA ILE A 32 11.95 13.15 -20.94
C ILE A 32 11.57 13.90 -22.23
N ASP A 33 10.53 13.44 -22.93
CA ASP A 33 10.00 14.05 -24.15
C ASP A 33 9.24 15.37 -23.90
N GLY A 34 9.18 15.83 -22.65
CA GLY A 34 8.48 17.07 -22.29
C GLY A 34 6.95 16.99 -22.44
N LYS A 35 6.39 15.78 -22.43
CA LYS A 35 4.95 15.54 -22.61
C LYS A 35 4.11 15.81 -21.36
N VAL A 36 4.74 16.06 -20.22
CA VAL A 36 4.09 16.50 -18.99
C VAL A 36 4.15 18.02 -18.91
N LYS A 37 3.06 18.70 -19.27
CA LYS A 37 3.04 20.18 -19.44
C LYS A 37 3.02 20.92 -18.10
N LYS A 38 2.16 20.49 -17.18
CA LYS A 38 1.98 21.09 -15.85
C LYS A 38 1.81 19.96 -14.87
N ALA A 39 2.70 19.87 -13.89
CA ALA A 39 2.57 18.93 -12.77
C ALA A 39 2.55 19.73 -11.47
N LEU A 40 1.62 19.39 -10.57
CA LEU A 40 1.38 20.06 -9.31
C LEU A 40 1.24 19.03 -8.20
N TRP A 41 1.92 19.29 -7.08
CA TRP A 41 1.66 18.59 -5.83
C TRP A 41 0.70 19.43 -4.97
N SER A 42 -0.50 18.90 -4.76
CA SER A 42 -1.51 19.46 -3.86
C SER A 42 -1.95 18.34 -2.93
N PHE A 43 -1.30 18.24 -1.76
CA PHE A 43 -1.55 17.14 -0.81
C PHE A 43 -3.06 16.82 -0.69
N PRO A 44 -3.47 15.54 -0.89
CA PRO A 44 -2.64 14.35 -1.11
C PRO A 44 -2.42 13.97 -2.58
N CYS A 45 -2.74 14.84 -3.54
CA CYS A 45 -2.80 14.53 -4.97
C CYS A 45 -1.62 15.08 -5.77
N VAL A 46 -1.09 14.24 -6.64
CA VAL A 46 -0.30 14.64 -7.80
C VAL A 46 -1.25 14.83 -8.98
N GLU A 47 -1.20 16.01 -9.58
CA GLU A 47 -2.05 16.39 -10.71
C GLU A 47 -1.17 16.83 -11.87
N ALA A 48 -1.45 16.35 -13.07
CA ALA A 48 -0.77 16.84 -14.26
C ALA A 48 -1.59 16.77 -15.54
N LEU A 49 -1.23 17.61 -16.51
CA LEU A 49 -1.67 17.46 -17.90
C LEU A 49 -0.59 16.71 -18.68
N VAL A 50 -0.91 15.50 -19.15
CA VAL A 50 0.02 14.59 -19.84
C VAL A 50 -0.48 14.32 -21.26
N ASP A 51 0.39 14.53 -22.25
CA ASP A 51 0.15 14.20 -23.65
C ASP A 51 0.79 12.83 -24.00
N ASP A 52 -0.03 11.79 -24.15
CA ASP A 52 0.48 10.45 -24.45
C ASP A 52 0.67 10.19 -25.97
N GLY A 53 0.58 11.24 -26.79
CA GLY A 53 0.68 11.17 -28.24
C GLY A 53 -0.64 10.83 -28.94
N LYS A 54 -1.66 10.38 -28.21
CA LYS A 54 -3.03 10.24 -28.73
C LYS A 54 -3.89 11.43 -28.34
N GLU A 55 -3.84 11.82 -27.07
CA GLU A 55 -4.55 12.99 -26.56
C GLU A 55 -3.89 13.53 -25.28
N SER A 56 -4.23 14.79 -24.94
CA SER A 56 -3.84 15.37 -23.65
C SER A 56 -4.88 15.01 -22.60
N ARG A 57 -4.44 14.39 -21.49
CA ARG A 57 -5.29 13.94 -20.39
C ARG A 57 -4.90 14.57 -19.07
N GLU A 58 -5.92 14.86 -18.26
CA GLU A 58 -5.74 15.22 -16.86
C GLU A 58 -5.49 13.95 -16.05
N ALA A 59 -4.24 13.80 -15.60
CA ALA A 59 -3.80 12.75 -14.71
C ALA A 59 -3.94 13.24 -13.27
N ARG A 60 -4.61 12.43 -12.44
CA ARG A 60 -4.74 12.69 -11.02
C ARG A 60 -4.42 11.41 -10.25
N TRP A 61 -3.49 11.53 -9.32
CA TRP A 61 -3.05 10.43 -8.50
C TRP A 61 -3.08 10.84 -7.03
N ASN A 62 -3.98 10.25 -6.26
CA ASN A 62 -4.05 10.46 -4.82
C ASN A 62 -3.07 9.52 -4.12
N ILE A 63 -2.03 10.10 -3.53
CA ILE A 63 -0.89 9.41 -2.92
C ILE A 63 -0.82 9.73 -1.43
N ARG A 64 -1.98 9.78 -0.74
CA ARG A 64 -2.02 9.89 0.73
C ARG A 64 -1.23 8.76 1.41
N SER A 65 -1.20 7.59 0.78
CA SER A 65 -0.42 6.41 1.15
C SER A 65 -0.01 5.70 -0.14
N ILE A 66 1.21 5.19 -0.18
CA ILE A 66 1.70 4.42 -1.34
C ILE A 66 0.93 3.10 -1.53
N THR A 67 0.45 2.51 -0.44
CA THR A 67 -0.23 1.21 -0.45
C THR A 67 -1.68 1.31 -0.90
N PHE A 68 -2.39 2.35 -0.47
CA PHE A 68 -3.80 2.55 -0.85
C PHE A 68 -3.97 3.80 -1.70
N GLN A 69 -2.99 4.01 -2.57
CA GLN A 69 -3.05 5.04 -3.59
C GLN A 69 -4.30 4.86 -4.45
N ARG A 70 -4.90 5.97 -4.87
CA ARG A 70 -6.02 5.94 -5.83
C ARG A 70 -5.59 6.61 -7.11
N ASN A 71 -5.58 5.84 -8.19
CA ASN A 71 -5.49 6.41 -9.52
C ASN A 71 -6.85 6.97 -9.90
N GLU A 72 -6.93 8.29 -10.05
CA GLU A 72 -8.13 9.04 -10.41
C GLU A 72 -8.02 9.59 -11.85
N CYS A 73 -7.06 9.10 -12.63
CA CYS A 73 -6.96 9.44 -14.04
C CYS A 73 -8.19 8.91 -14.82
N GLY A 74 -8.67 9.68 -15.80
CA GLY A 74 -9.81 9.31 -16.65
C GLY A 74 -9.49 8.36 -17.81
N CYS A 75 -8.33 7.71 -17.84
CA CYS A 75 -7.98 6.73 -18.87
C CYS A 75 -8.52 5.33 -18.56
N ASP A 76 -8.67 4.47 -19.57
CA ASP A 76 -9.20 3.10 -19.39
C ASP A 76 -8.38 2.25 -18.42
N VAL A 77 -7.06 2.46 -18.35
CA VAL A 77 -6.19 1.75 -17.40
C VAL A 77 -6.57 2.06 -15.95
N SER A 78 -6.99 3.30 -15.69
CA SER A 78 -7.43 3.76 -14.39
C SER A 78 -8.92 3.46 -14.17
N ALA A 79 -9.78 3.96 -15.06
CA ALA A 79 -11.24 3.88 -14.91
C ALA A 79 -11.77 2.45 -15.00
N VAL A 80 -11.29 1.65 -15.96
CA VAL A 80 -11.80 0.29 -16.20
C VAL A 80 -10.97 -0.74 -15.46
N LYS A 81 -9.64 -0.69 -15.62
CA LYS A 81 -8.73 -1.70 -15.04
C LYS A 81 -8.34 -1.43 -13.59
N ARG A 82 -8.64 -0.24 -13.05
CA ARG A 82 -8.31 0.19 -11.68
C ARG A 82 -6.82 0.01 -11.34
N LYS A 83 -5.95 0.22 -12.33
CA LYS A 83 -4.48 0.13 -12.19
C LYS A 83 -3.86 1.51 -12.23
N LEU A 84 -2.64 1.63 -11.70
CA LEU A 84 -1.83 2.83 -11.86
C LEU A 84 -1.38 2.94 -13.32
N CYS A 85 -1.71 4.06 -13.97
CA CYS A 85 -1.49 4.27 -15.40
C CYS A 85 -0.21 5.08 -15.68
N VAL A 86 0.24 5.03 -16.93
CA VAL A 86 1.41 5.77 -17.41
C VAL A 86 1.31 7.29 -17.14
N HIS A 87 0.12 7.87 -17.26
CA HIS A 87 -0.09 9.32 -17.06
C HIS A 87 0.14 9.73 -15.61
N SER A 88 -0.42 8.98 -14.66
CA SER A 88 -0.28 9.23 -13.22
C SER A 88 1.16 9.00 -12.75
N VAL A 89 1.84 7.98 -13.27
CA VAL A 89 3.28 7.77 -13.01
C VAL A 89 4.12 8.91 -13.59
N ALA A 90 3.85 9.35 -14.82
CA ALA A 90 4.59 10.46 -15.45
C ALA A 90 4.39 11.77 -14.68
N ALA A 91 3.18 12.03 -14.18
CA ALA A 91 2.89 13.17 -13.33
C ALA A 91 3.76 13.18 -12.06
N TYR A 92 3.87 12.03 -11.39
CA TYR A 92 4.72 11.88 -10.21
C TYR A 92 6.20 12.04 -10.54
N LEU A 93 6.69 11.34 -11.56
CA LEU A 93 8.09 11.39 -11.99
C LEU A 93 8.54 12.81 -12.33
N ALA A 94 7.68 13.62 -12.97
CA ALA A 94 7.97 15.01 -13.29
C ALA A 94 8.17 15.89 -12.04
N LEU A 95 7.48 15.60 -10.93
CA LEU A 95 7.67 16.29 -9.65
C LEU A 95 8.85 15.72 -8.88
N ALA A 96 8.97 14.39 -8.80
CA ALA A 96 10.07 13.71 -8.13
C ALA A 96 11.45 14.09 -8.72
N ALA A 97 11.52 14.31 -10.04
CA ALA A 97 12.73 14.81 -10.69
C ALA A 97 13.06 16.26 -10.31
N LYS A 98 12.05 17.12 -10.14
CA LYS A 98 12.24 18.52 -9.69
C LYS A 98 12.71 18.59 -8.23
N GLU A 99 12.20 17.71 -7.37
CA GLU A 99 12.60 17.58 -5.97
C GLU A 99 13.94 16.83 -5.80
N GLY A 100 14.50 16.27 -6.88
CA GLY A 100 15.77 15.54 -6.87
C GLY A 100 15.68 14.10 -6.33
N TYR A 101 14.48 13.57 -6.11
CA TYR A 101 14.26 12.20 -5.63
C TYR A 101 14.61 11.14 -6.68
N ILE A 102 14.35 11.45 -7.96
CA ILE A 102 14.59 10.52 -9.08
C ILE A 102 15.40 11.22 -10.16
N GLN A 103 16.38 10.50 -10.70
CA GLN A 103 17.18 10.95 -11.83
C GLN A 103 16.60 10.35 -13.13
N LEU A 104 15.99 11.20 -13.96
CA LEU A 104 15.52 10.85 -15.29
C LEU A 104 16.68 11.03 -16.27
N LYS A 105 17.50 9.99 -16.43
CA LYS A 105 18.55 9.96 -17.46
C LYS A 105 18.25 8.83 -18.42
N ASP A 106 18.40 9.09 -19.72
CA ASP A 106 18.39 8.06 -20.74
C ASP A 106 19.56 7.10 -20.50
N LYS A 107 19.31 5.97 -19.86
CA LYS A 107 20.23 4.84 -20.02
C LYS A 107 19.87 4.20 -21.34
N ALA A 108 20.54 4.68 -22.41
CA ALA A 108 20.54 4.02 -23.70
C ALA A 108 20.75 2.52 -23.51
N VAL A 109 19.90 1.74 -24.17
CA VAL A 109 19.87 0.29 -24.18
C VAL A 109 21.25 -0.25 -24.58
N GLU A 110 21.97 -0.88 -23.66
CA GLU A 110 23.04 -1.80 -24.02
C GLU A 110 22.37 -3.08 -24.54
N ALA A 111 22.49 -3.28 -25.85
CA ALA A 111 22.07 -4.48 -26.54
C ALA A 111 22.84 -5.72 -26.03
N PRO A 112 22.21 -6.89 -25.97
CA PRO A 112 22.86 -8.13 -25.56
C PRO A 112 23.75 -8.65 -26.70
N SER A 113 25.06 -8.69 -26.48
CA SER A 113 26.00 -9.45 -27.31
C SER A 113 26.37 -10.76 -26.61
N THR A 114 25.86 -11.86 -27.17
CA THR A 114 26.17 -13.26 -26.83
C THR A 114 27.49 -13.72 -27.51
N PRO A 115 28.01 -14.94 -27.23
CA PRO A 115 29.23 -15.28 -26.48
C PRO A 115 30.42 -15.70 -27.40
N PRO A 116 31.56 -16.26 -26.91
CA PRO A 116 31.64 -17.73 -26.73
C PRO A 116 32.65 -18.29 -25.68
N SER A 117 32.41 -19.58 -25.36
CA SER A 117 33.36 -20.70 -25.21
C SER A 117 34.12 -21.00 -23.90
N ASN A 118 33.64 -22.09 -23.26
CA ASN A 118 34.37 -23.25 -22.73
C ASN A 118 35.66 -23.06 -21.91
N THR A 119 35.64 -23.51 -20.64
CA THR A 119 36.25 -24.80 -20.23
C THR A 119 35.77 -25.23 -18.82
N GLU A 120 35.23 -26.45 -18.71
CA GLU A 120 35.10 -27.24 -17.47
C GLU A 120 36.48 -27.79 -17.01
N PRO A 121 36.62 -28.60 -15.94
CA PRO A 121 35.96 -28.63 -14.62
C PRO A 121 37.01 -28.73 -13.46
N LYS A 122 36.62 -28.47 -12.20
CA LYS A 122 37.18 -29.23 -11.06
C LYS A 122 36.36 -29.13 -9.76
N GLU A 123 35.89 -30.31 -9.39
CA GLU A 123 35.45 -30.87 -8.11
C GLU A 123 35.82 -30.21 -6.77
N SER A 124 34.83 -30.32 -5.88
CA SER A 124 34.92 -30.82 -4.49
C SER A 124 35.60 -29.96 -3.42
N SER A 125 34.79 -29.39 -2.52
CA SER A 125 34.66 -29.96 -1.16
C SER A 125 33.54 -29.29 -0.34
N ALA A 126 32.68 -30.15 0.19
CA ALA A 126 31.60 -29.84 1.11
C ALA A 126 32.07 -29.75 2.58
N LYS A 127 31.40 -28.90 3.36
CA LYS A 127 30.95 -29.10 4.76
C LYS A 127 30.23 -27.81 5.20
N ASN A 128 28.91 -27.71 5.04
CA ASN A 128 27.84 -28.23 5.91
C ASN A 128 27.95 -27.81 7.38
N GLY A 129 26.96 -27.04 7.83
CA GLY A 129 26.85 -26.51 9.17
C GLY A 129 25.44 -26.00 9.51
N LYS A 130 24.44 -26.86 9.25
CA LYS A 130 23.16 -26.98 9.99
C LYS A 130 22.12 -25.85 9.84
N SER A 131 21.36 -25.96 8.75
CA SER A 131 19.99 -25.48 8.64
C SER A 131 19.09 -26.38 9.48
N ASP A 132 18.43 -25.83 10.49
CA ASP A 132 17.34 -26.50 11.18
C ASP A 132 16.07 -26.32 10.34
N ASN A 133 15.73 -27.39 9.63
CA ASN A 133 14.53 -27.50 8.81
C ASN A 133 13.41 -28.03 9.70
N SER A 134 12.46 -27.16 10.07
CA SER A 134 11.16 -27.56 10.62
C SER A 134 10.06 -27.25 9.61
N PRO A 135 9.01 -28.09 9.52
CA PRO A 135 8.14 -28.20 8.36
C PRO A 135 7.32 -26.93 8.14
N ALA A 136 7.17 -26.58 6.87
CA ALA A 136 6.46 -25.40 6.40
C ALA A 136 5.01 -25.37 6.91
N SER A 137 4.71 -24.42 7.80
CA SER A 137 3.33 -23.94 7.94
C SER A 137 2.99 -23.16 6.67
N SER A 138 2.04 -23.63 5.88
CA SER A 138 1.59 -23.00 4.63
C SER A 138 0.72 -21.74 4.85
N GLY A 139 0.95 -21.01 5.95
CA GLY A 139 0.24 -19.79 6.31
C GLY A 139 1.00 -18.51 5.93
N PRO A 140 0.32 -17.37 5.83
CA PRO A 140 0.95 -16.06 5.77
C PRO A 140 1.99 -15.91 6.88
N ARG A 141 3.21 -15.51 6.51
CA ARG A 141 4.31 -15.27 7.47
C ARG A 141 4.66 -13.79 7.45
N LEU A 142 4.68 -13.17 8.63
CA LEU A 142 5.11 -11.79 8.81
C LEU A 142 6.60 -11.65 8.50
N ARG A 143 6.97 -10.72 7.61
CA ARG A 143 8.35 -10.52 7.13
C ARG A 143 8.98 -9.23 7.65
N SER A 144 8.17 -8.24 7.99
CA SER A 144 8.62 -6.91 8.43
C SER A 144 9.19 -6.87 9.84
N VAL A 145 8.98 -7.91 10.66
CA VAL A 145 9.42 -7.97 12.06
C VAL A 145 10.21 -9.25 12.32
N ASN A 146 11.37 -9.12 12.97
CA ASN A 146 12.18 -10.26 13.40
C ASN A 146 11.59 -10.86 14.69
N LEU A 147 10.85 -11.96 14.55
CA LEU A 147 10.14 -12.60 15.66
C LEU A 147 10.97 -13.72 16.32
N SER A 148 10.99 -13.74 17.65
CA SER A 148 11.61 -14.78 18.46
C SER A 148 10.81 -14.99 19.76
N PRO A 149 10.61 -16.23 20.23
CA PRO A 149 9.97 -16.49 21.52
C PRO A 149 10.70 -15.85 22.72
N ARG A 150 11.99 -15.52 22.58
CA ARG A 150 12.82 -14.83 23.60
C ARG A 150 13.01 -13.33 23.32
N GLY A 151 12.28 -12.78 22.35
CA GLY A 151 12.37 -11.37 21.98
C GLY A 151 11.69 -10.45 22.99
N THR A 152 11.85 -9.14 22.79
CA THR A 152 11.17 -8.11 23.59
C THR A 152 9.69 -8.04 23.20
N PRO A 153 8.75 -8.01 24.16
CA PRO A 153 7.32 -7.97 23.86
C PRO A 153 6.93 -6.65 23.17
N ILE A 154 6.09 -6.77 22.16
CA ILE A 154 5.48 -5.64 21.47
C ILE A 154 3.97 -5.71 21.64
N GLU A 155 3.37 -4.61 22.08
CA GLU A 155 1.92 -4.43 22.02
C GLU A 155 1.54 -3.88 20.63
N VAL A 156 0.55 -4.50 20.00
CA VAL A 156 0.03 -4.08 18.70
C VAL A 156 -1.31 -3.39 18.90
N ARG A 157 -1.48 -2.21 18.28
CA ARG A 157 -2.74 -1.47 18.30
C ARG A 157 -3.19 -1.12 16.89
N PHE A 158 -4.42 -1.46 16.58
CA PHE A 158 -5.08 -1.09 15.34
C PHE A 158 -6.11 0.00 15.63
N ILE A 159 -5.77 1.23 15.30
CA ILE A 159 -6.57 2.42 15.58
C ILE A 159 -7.55 2.65 14.44
N ILE A 160 -8.83 2.62 14.76
CA ILE A 160 -9.93 2.93 13.84
C ILE A 160 -10.30 4.40 14.06
N PRO A 161 -10.64 5.17 13.01
CA PRO A 161 -10.97 6.58 13.17
C PRO A 161 -12.40 6.77 13.71
N PRO A 162 -12.66 7.81 14.54
CA PRO A 162 -13.97 8.05 15.15
C PRO A 162 -15.01 8.55 14.15
N ASN A 163 -14.57 9.06 13.01
CA ASN A 163 -15.44 9.49 11.93
C ASN A 163 -15.78 8.35 10.94
N ILE A 164 -15.67 7.09 11.37
CA ILE A 164 -15.98 5.93 10.54
C ILE A 164 -17.36 5.99 9.85
N PRO A 165 -18.45 6.55 10.43
CA PRO A 165 -19.73 6.63 9.71
C PRO A 165 -19.61 7.43 8.40
N VAL A 166 -18.84 8.52 8.42
CA VAL A 166 -18.63 9.41 7.26
C VAL A 166 -17.52 8.86 6.35
N ALA A 167 -16.46 8.32 6.93
CA ALA A 167 -15.33 7.77 6.18
C ALA A 167 -15.74 6.54 5.36
N ALA A 168 -16.63 5.70 5.92
CA ALA A 168 -17.16 4.53 5.25
C ALA A 168 -18.06 4.89 4.05
N GLN A 169 -18.86 5.97 4.13
CA GLN A 169 -19.65 6.45 2.99
C GLN A 169 -18.77 6.84 1.79
N ARG A 170 -17.57 7.38 2.04
CA ARG A 170 -16.58 7.74 1.01
C ARG A 170 -15.69 6.57 0.61
N ASP A 171 -15.92 5.39 1.20
CA ASP A 171 -15.11 4.20 1.09
C ASP A 171 -13.62 4.45 1.36
N GLU A 172 -13.29 5.43 2.21
CA GLU A 172 -11.93 5.89 2.52
C GLU A 172 -11.75 6.03 4.04
N ILE A 173 -11.44 4.91 4.71
CA ILE A 173 -11.32 4.81 6.16
C ILE A 173 -9.84 4.80 6.55
N ILE A 174 -9.34 5.90 7.08
CA ILE A 174 -7.94 6.02 7.50
C ILE A 174 -7.75 5.39 8.88
N CYS A 175 -7.34 4.12 8.90
CA CYS A 175 -6.92 3.42 10.12
C CYS A 175 -5.43 3.65 10.39
N ARG A 176 -4.97 3.39 11.61
CA ARG A 176 -3.53 3.43 11.96
C ARG A 176 -3.08 2.15 12.62
N LEU A 177 -1.91 1.67 12.26
CA LEU A 177 -1.23 0.58 12.95
C LEU A 177 -0.12 1.17 13.83
N GLU A 178 -0.15 0.86 15.11
CA GLU A 178 0.82 1.32 16.08
C GLU A 178 1.43 0.12 16.78
N LEU A 179 2.73 0.19 17.05
CA LEU A 179 3.41 -0.75 17.92
C LEU A 179 3.80 0.00 19.21
N ARG A 180 3.73 -0.66 20.36
CA ARG A 180 4.26 -0.12 21.61
C ARG A 180 5.33 -1.04 22.18
N ILE A 181 6.47 -0.45 22.49
CA ILE A 181 7.62 -1.10 23.13
C ILE A 181 7.90 -0.31 24.40
N ASP A 182 7.88 -0.99 25.55
CA ASP A 182 8.08 -0.36 26.87
C ASP A 182 7.19 0.88 27.09
N GLY A 183 5.96 0.82 26.57
CA GLY A 183 4.99 1.91 26.65
C GLY A 183 5.22 3.05 25.64
N VAL A 184 6.28 3.03 24.83
CA VAL A 184 6.55 4.03 23.79
C VAL A 184 5.90 3.61 22.48
N GLN A 185 5.10 4.51 21.89
CA GLN A 185 4.50 4.30 20.58
C GLN A 185 5.54 4.50 19.47
N ILE A 186 5.58 3.54 18.54
CA ILE A 186 6.33 3.62 17.29
C ILE A 186 5.46 3.22 16.09
N ALA A 187 5.78 3.75 14.93
CA ALA A 187 5.23 3.27 13.67
C ALA A 187 5.89 1.93 13.29
N PRO A 188 5.15 0.99 12.66
CA PRO A 188 5.70 -0.32 12.29
C PRO A 188 6.86 -0.22 11.29
N GLU A 189 6.89 0.79 10.43
CA GLU A 189 8.02 1.05 9.53
C GLU A 189 9.31 1.47 10.25
N ASN A 190 9.20 1.98 11.48
CA ASN A 190 10.33 2.46 12.29
C ASN A 190 10.87 1.42 13.28
N ILE A 191 10.34 0.19 13.25
CA ILE A 191 10.81 -0.87 14.14
C ILE A 191 12.26 -1.27 13.82
N ASP A 192 13.07 -1.44 14.86
CA ASP A 192 14.44 -1.94 14.72
C ASP A 192 14.43 -3.44 14.41
N ARG A 193 14.66 -3.77 13.14
CA ARG A 193 14.64 -5.17 12.63
C ARG A 193 15.85 -5.99 13.06
N THR A 194 16.88 -5.37 13.62
CA THR A 194 18.06 -6.10 14.12
C THR A 194 17.78 -6.76 15.47
N LYS A 195 16.82 -6.21 16.23
CA LYS A 195 16.36 -6.77 17.49
C LYS A 195 15.34 -7.87 17.26
N ALA A 196 15.28 -8.79 18.23
CA ALA A 196 14.31 -9.86 18.26
C ALA A 196 13.09 -9.43 19.09
N TRP A 197 11.89 -9.66 18.55
CA TRP A 197 10.63 -9.21 19.13
C TRP A 197 9.70 -10.39 19.39
N THR A 198 8.75 -10.25 20.32
CA THR A 198 7.73 -11.27 20.58
C THR A 198 6.33 -10.63 20.64
N MET A 199 5.32 -11.38 20.18
CA MET A 199 3.90 -11.01 20.21
C MET A 199 3.07 -12.30 20.13
N GLU A 200 1.78 -12.20 20.46
CA GLU A 200 0.85 -13.33 20.42
C GLU A 200 0.67 -13.88 19.00
N SER A 201 0.59 -15.21 18.87
CA SER A 201 0.54 -15.89 17.56
C SER A 201 -0.61 -15.43 16.67
N ASP A 202 -1.80 -15.21 17.24
CA ASP A 202 -2.96 -14.75 16.48
C ASP A 202 -2.76 -13.31 15.97
N THR A 203 -2.07 -12.49 16.76
CA THR A 203 -1.66 -11.15 16.35
C THR A 203 -0.60 -11.20 15.24
N VAL A 204 0.37 -12.12 15.30
CA VAL A 204 1.33 -12.34 14.20
C VAL A 204 0.59 -12.70 12.91
N PHE A 205 -0.38 -13.60 13.00
CA PHE A 205 -1.16 -14.05 11.84
C PHE A 205 -1.97 -12.91 11.22
N PHE A 206 -2.64 -12.11 12.05
CA PHE A 206 -3.34 -10.90 11.61
C PHE A 206 -2.38 -9.93 10.89
N LEU A 207 -1.22 -9.65 11.48
CA LEU A 207 -0.23 -8.76 10.88
C LEU A 207 0.36 -9.30 9.57
N ALA A 208 0.54 -10.62 9.45
CA ALA A 208 1.01 -11.23 8.21
C ALA A 208 0.00 -11.07 7.06
N ILE A 209 -1.30 -11.18 7.37
CA ILE A 209 -2.36 -10.92 6.38
C ILE A 209 -2.41 -9.44 6.03
N LEU A 210 -2.33 -8.56 7.03
CA LEU A 210 -2.28 -7.12 6.81
C LEU A 210 -1.07 -6.72 5.95
N GLU A 211 0.11 -7.28 6.24
CA GLU A 211 1.32 -7.06 5.44
C GLU A 211 1.13 -7.47 3.98
N ASN A 212 0.52 -8.63 3.72
CA ASN A 212 0.22 -9.08 2.37
C ASN A 212 -0.79 -8.16 1.66
N LEU A 213 -1.82 -7.68 2.37
CA LEU A 213 -2.74 -6.67 1.86
C LEU A 213 -2.04 -5.35 1.57
N CYS A 214 -0.94 -5.07 2.27
CA CYS A 214 -0.10 -3.89 2.10
C CYS A 214 1.13 -4.12 1.21
N ASN A 215 1.04 -5.03 0.22
CA ASN A 215 2.10 -5.33 -0.75
C ASN A 215 3.42 -5.78 -0.10
N GLY A 216 3.35 -6.48 1.04
CA GLY A 216 4.53 -7.02 1.72
C GLY A 216 5.20 -6.03 2.68
N LYS A 217 4.63 -4.84 2.93
CA LYS A 217 5.16 -3.86 3.88
C LYS A 217 4.13 -3.51 4.95
N LEU A 218 4.52 -3.48 6.22
CA LEU A 218 3.70 -2.88 7.27
C LEU A 218 3.92 -1.37 7.32
N GLN A 219 2.82 -0.61 7.32
CA GLN A 219 2.80 0.84 7.43
C GLN A 219 1.88 1.28 8.56
N GLY A 220 2.22 2.38 9.21
CA GLY A 220 1.45 2.94 10.31
C GLY A 220 0.16 3.62 9.88
N LEU A 221 0.03 4.05 8.63
CA LEU A 221 -1.20 4.65 8.09
C LEU A 221 -1.83 3.73 7.05
N LEU A 222 -3.10 3.37 7.29
CA LEU A 222 -3.83 2.36 6.53
C LEU A 222 -5.15 2.94 5.97
N PRO A 223 -5.12 3.60 4.80
CA PRO A 223 -6.33 3.96 4.07
C PRO A 223 -7.12 2.75 3.54
N LEU A 224 -8.12 2.29 4.26
CA LEU A 224 -8.88 1.09 3.91
C LEU A 224 -10.22 1.42 3.25
N SER A 225 -10.65 0.58 2.31
CA SER A 225 -12.06 0.52 1.90
C SER A 225 -12.88 -0.21 2.97
N ARG A 226 -14.21 -0.08 2.91
CA ARG A 226 -15.11 -0.86 3.78
C ARG A 226 -14.86 -2.36 3.63
N ARG A 227 -14.68 -2.82 2.40
CA ARG A 227 -14.37 -4.22 2.09
C ARG A 227 -13.07 -4.68 2.75
N HIS A 228 -11.97 -3.92 2.59
CA HIS A 228 -10.69 -4.30 3.17
C HIS A 228 -10.74 -4.31 4.70
N LEU A 229 -11.37 -3.29 5.31
CA LEU A 229 -11.52 -3.25 6.77
C LEU A 229 -12.38 -4.42 7.28
N ARG A 230 -13.50 -4.75 6.61
CA ARG A 230 -14.34 -5.92 6.96
C ARG A 230 -13.56 -7.24 6.88
N GLN A 231 -12.75 -7.43 5.84
CA GLN A 231 -11.89 -8.60 5.71
C GLN A 231 -10.85 -8.69 6.84
N LEU A 232 -10.19 -7.57 7.16
CA LEU A 232 -9.25 -7.50 8.28
C LEU A 232 -9.91 -7.79 9.62
N LEU A 233 -11.10 -7.24 9.88
CA LEU A 233 -11.85 -7.51 11.10
C LEU A 233 -12.27 -8.97 11.22
N THR A 234 -12.64 -9.61 10.10
CA THR A 234 -12.94 -11.06 10.08
C THR A 234 -11.73 -11.88 10.52
N VAL A 235 -10.53 -11.51 10.04
CA VAL A 235 -9.27 -12.17 10.39
C VAL A 235 -8.86 -11.88 11.84
N GLY A 236 -9.04 -10.63 12.29
CA GLY A 236 -8.67 -10.19 13.63
C GLY A 236 -9.73 -10.44 14.70
N LYS A 237 -10.76 -11.23 14.39
CA LYS A 237 -11.86 -11.50 15.31
C LYS A 237 -11.34 -12.02 16.65
N GLY A 238 -11.83 -11.44 17.74
CA GLY A 238 -11.45 -11.80 19.10
C GLY A 238 -10.13 -11.17 19.57
N LEU A 239 -9.33 -10.58 18.67
CA LEU A 239 -8.10 -9.89 19.07
C LEU A 239 -8.43 -8.61 19.84
N ALA A 240 -7.76 -8.42 20.97
CA ALA A 240 -7.83 -7.22 21.79
C ALA A 240 -6.87 -6.12 21.29
N ILE A 241 -6.73 -5.94 19.97
CA ILE A 241 -5.82 -4.93 19.34
C ILE A 241 -6.57 -3.72 18.78
N PHE A 242 -7.87 -3.83 18.53
CA PHE A 242 -8.65 -2.75 17.92
C PHE A 242 -8.99 -1.67 18.94
N ARG A 243 -8.81 -0.40 18.57
CA ARG A 243 -9.02 0.77 19.41
C ARG A 243 -9.70 1.88 18.65
N MET A 244 -10.39 2.76 19.37
CA MET A 244 -10.90 3.99 18.81
C MET A 244 -9.86 5.11 18.92
N ALA A 245 -9.67 5.94 17.89
CA ALA A 245 -8.63 6.99 17.95
C ALA A 245 -8.88 8.05 19.06
N ASN A 246 -10.15 8.28 19.43
CA ASN A 246 -10.53 9.14 20.56
C ASN A 246 -10.46 8.42 21.92
N ALA A 247 -10.26 7.10 21.94
CA ALA A 247 -10.07 6.29 23.13
C ALA A 247 -8.98 5.20 22.90
N PRO A 248 -7.73 5.59 22.62
CA PRO A 248 -6.70 4.68 22.11
C PRO A 248 -6.17 3.68 23.15
N GLU A 249 -6.42 3.92 24.43
CA GLU A 249 -6.00 3.04 25.53
C GLU A 249 -7.00 1.92 25.82
N VAL A 250 -8.25 2.01 25.31
CA VAL A 250 -9.31 1.05 25.64
C VAL A 250 -9.64 0.16 24.44
N PRO A 251 -9.46 -1.18 24.54
CA PRO A 251 -9.88 -2.12 23.52
C PRO A 251 -11.37 -1.98 23.17
N LEU A 252 -11.66 -2.02 21.87
CA LEU A 252 -13.03 -2.18 21.40
C LEU A 252 -13.52 -3.60 21.73
N VAL A 253 -14.81 -3.70 22.05
CA VAL A 253 -15.44 -4.96 22.46
C VAL A 253 -16.01 -5.69 21.25
N TRP A 254 -15.72 -7.00 21.17
CA TRP A 254 -16.34 -7.91 20.23
C TRP A 254 -17.67 -8.42 20.79
N GLN A 255 -18.74 -8.32 20.00
CA GLN A 255 -20.05 -8.90 20.25
C GLN A 255 -20.33 -9.96 19.18
N GLY A 256 -20.02 -11.22 19.50
CA GLY A 256 -20.06 -12.31 18.52
C GLY A 256 -19.06 -12.07 17.39
N GLU A 257 -19.56 -11.93 16.15
CA GLU A 257 -18.76 -11.62 14.96
C GLU A 257 -18.48 -10.12 14.78
N ASN A 258 -19.17 -9.25 15.53
CA ASN A 258 -19.17 -7.81 15.27
C ASN A 258 -18.35 -7.05 16.30
N LEU A 259 -17.41 -6.23 15.82
CA LEU A 259 -16.73 -5.20 16.60
C LEU A 259 -17.66 -3.99 16.78
N GLN A 260 -17.97 -3.68 18.04
CA GLN A 260 -18.90 -2.62 18.43
C GLN A 260 -18.45 -1.24 17.92
N GLY A 261 -19.39 -0.45 17.38
CA GLY A 261 -19.12 0.90 16.87
C GLY A 261 -18.38 0.95 15.52
N VAL A 262 -18.21 -0.21 14.86
CA VAL A 262 -17.42 -0.33 13.63
C VAL A 262 -18.20 -1.06 12.54
N HIS A 263 -18.66 -2.29 12.82
CA HIS A 263 -19.26 -3.15 11.78
C HIS A 263 -20.54 -2.56 11.15
N GLU A 264 -21.30 -1.81 11.94
CA GLU A 264 -22.53 -1.12 11.51
C GLU A 264 -22.32 -0.13 10.35
N HIS A 265 -21.07 0.28 10.10
CA HIS A 265 -20.73 1.22 9.02
C HIS A 265 -20.10 0.54 7.80
N LEU A 266 -19.84 -0.77 7.84
CA LEU A 266 -19.08 -1.47 6.80
C LEU A 266 -19.95 -2.23 5.79
N HIS A 267 -21.27 -2.06 5.86
CA HIS A 267 -22.19 -2.62 4.88
C HIS A 267 -21.96 -2.03 3.49
N ASP A 268 -22.20 -2.87 2.47
CA ASP A 268 -22.19 -2.42 1.08
C ASP A 268 -23.31 -1.38 0.90
N PRO A 269 -23.08 -0.30 0.13
CA PRO A 269 -24.11 0.72 -0.05
C PRO A 269 -25.27 0.11 -0.83
N ASP A 270 -26.50 0.53 -0.51
CA ASP A 270 -27.67 0.12 -1.28
C ASP A 270 -27.45 0.45 -2.77
N PRO A 271 -27.81 -0.46 -3.69
CA PRO A 271 -27.68 -0.20 -5.11
C PRO A 271 -28.47 1.08 -5.44
N THR A 272 -27.78 2.07 -6.00
CA THR A 272 -28.45 3.25 -6.54
C THR A 272 -29.44 2.76 -7.60
N PRO A 273 -30.73 3.10 -7.52
CA PRO A 273 -31.69 2.72 -8.55
C PRO A 273 -31.16 3.23 -9.89
N GLN A 274 -30.91 2.31 -10.81
CA GLN A 274 -30.51 2.68 -12.16
C GLN A 274 -31.70 3.36 -12.80
N THR A 275 -31.61 4.68 -12.95
CA THR A 275 -32.56 5.45 -13.75
C THR A 275 -32.06 5.43 -15.18
N ASN A 276 -32.92 4.98 -16.10
CA ASN A 276 -32.65 5.07 -17.52
C ASN A 276 -32.66 6.56 -17.96
N ALA A 277 -32.25 6.86 -19.21
CA ALA A 277 -32.13 8.23 -19.73
C ALA A 277 -33.44 9.05 -19.70
N ASN A 278 -34.57 8.40 -19.40
CA ASN A 278 -35.89 9.01 -19.26
C ASN A 278 -36.33 9.24 -17.80
N GLY A 279 -35.50 8.89 -16.81
CA GLY A 279 -35.83 9.06 -15.39
C GLY A 279 -36.82 8.03 -14.85
N GLU A 280 -37.02 6.91 -15.54
CA GLU A 280 -37.83 5.79 -15.06
C GLU A 280 -36.93 4.76 -14.36
N GLU A 281 -37.43 4.20 -13.25
CA GLU A 281 -36.78 3.10 -12.55
C GLU A 281 -36.76 1.87 -13.47
N VAL A 282 -35.58 1.29 -13.67
CA VAL A 282 -35.45 0.02 -14.39
C VAL A 282 -35.85 -1.10 -13.42
N GLU A 283 -37.09 -1.56 -13.50
CA GLU A 283 -37.51 -2.83 -12.87
C GLU A 283 -36.87 -4.01 -13.63
N GLU A 284 -36.26 -4.94 -12.90
CA GLU A 284 -35.70 -6.22 -13.40
C GLU A 284 -36.79 -7.18 -13.92
#